data_AF-A0A8J2MC01-F1
#
_entry.id   AF-A0A8J2MC01-F1
#
_cell.length_a   1.000
_cell.length_b   1.000
_cell.length_c   1.000
_cell.angle_alpha   90.00
_cell.angle_beta   90.00
_cell.angle_gamma   90.00
#
_symmetry.space_group_name_H-M   'P 1'
#
loop_
_entity.id
_entity.type
_entity.pdbx_description
1 polymer ?
#
loop_
_entity_poly.entity_id
_entity_poly.type
_entity_poly.pdbx_seq_one_letter_code
_entity_poly.pdbx_strand_id
1 'polypeptide(L)'
;MSYERNTSRIERMEGSIADIDDSVMQQGPEKCDECPICYQEFAHKIELPDCGHKYCFLCIKGVALRHGACPLCRKRIPSSIFLDPVLTTFADQPTTIRAVAPGESIAVVAENIDSRKKNERVQWFYAARHGGWWRYESRHENEIEEAYQLGLRSIDLLIAGNLFSINFDSMCQYRKDFSRRGRRTRPVKRIEKGESSLDGAVRGIAGLRTSIQPNTSMKQDAPENLEAVAGNLSSLNFKD
;
A
#
# COMPACT_ATOMS: atom_id res chain seq x y z
N MET A 1 70.29 10.09 8.30
CA MET A 1 70.60 10.41 6.89
C MET A 1 69.82 11.65 6.52
N SER A 2 70.55 12.75 6.47
CA SER A 2 70.16 14.13 6.22
C SER A 2 69.96 14.40 4.74
N TYR A 3 68.91 15.19 4.43
CA TYR A 3 68.69 16.11 3.31
C TYR A 3 69.04 15.65 1.89
N GLU A 4 68.09 15.83 0.95
CA GLU A 4 68.24 16.89 -0.04
C GLU A 4 66.93 17.23 -0.76
N ARG A 5 66.73 18.54 -0.87
CA ARG A 5 65.63 19.26 -1.51
C ARG A 5 66.14 19.56 -2.91
N ASN A 6 65.45 19.13 -3.97
CA ASN A 6 65.80 19.55 -5.32
C ASN A 6 64.62 20.26 -5.99
N THR A 7 64.87 21.53 -6.28
CA THR A 7 64.00 22.52 -6.91
C THR A 7 64.45 22.74 -8.35
N SER A 8 63.57 22.53 -9.32
CA SER A 8 63.65 23.07 -10.68
C SER A 8 62.21 23.15 -11.22
N ARG A 9 61.56 24.32 -11.28
CA ARG A 9 61.66 25.37 -12.31
C ARG A 9 61.44 24.84 -13.73
N ILE A 10 60.16 24.75 -14.15
CA ILE A 10 59.71 24.83 -15.55
C ILE A 10 58.40 25.61 -15.59
N GLU A 11 58.25 26.37 -16.67
CA GLU A 11 57.50 27.60 -16.85
C GLU A 11 55.98 27.48 -17.00
N ARG A 12 55.35 28.65 -16.83
CA ARG A 12 53.94 28.97 -17.06
C ARG A 12 53.47 28.52 -18.45
N MET A 13 52.35 27.79 -18.51
CA MET A 13 51.41 27.88 -19.62
C MET A 13 50.05 28.25 -19.02
N GLU A 14 49.64 29.48 -19.33
CA GLU A 14 48.33 30.04 -19.01
C GLU A 14 47.28 29.30 -19.84
N GLY A 15 46.53 28.42 -19.17
CA GLY A 15 45.33 27.78 -19.69
C GLY A 15 44.12 28.40 -19.01
N SER A 16 43.25 28.97 -19.83
CA SER A 16 42.08 29.78 -19.52
C SER A 16 41.20 29.21 -18.41
N ILE A 17 40.90 30.05 -17.42
CA ILE A 17 39.80 29.89 -16.47
C ILE A 17 38.52 29.99 -17.29
N ALA A 18 37.83 28.86 -17.49
CA ALA A 18 36.44 28.85 -17.92
C ALA A 18 35.60 28.70 -16.64
N ASP A 19 34.79 29.71 -16.38
CA ASP A 19 33.87 29.79 -15.26
C ASP A 19 32.96 28.56 -15.21
N ILE A 20 33.22 27.67 -14.25
CA ILE A 20 32.27 26.63 -13.88
C ILE A 20 31.24 27.33 -12.99
N ASP A 21 30.12 27.66 -13.60
CA ASP A 21 28.92 28.20 -12.97
C ASP A 21 28.53 27.33 -11.76
N ASP A 22 28.83 27.85 -10.57
CA ASP A 22 28.39 27.36 -9.27
C ASP A 22 26.93 27.74 -9.04
N SER A 23 26.06 27.32 -9.97
CA SER A 23 24.61 27.40 -9.83
C SER A 23 24.14 26.25 -8.94
N VAL A 24 24.42 26.45 -7.66
CA VAL A 24 23.88 25.74 -6.50
C VAL A 24 22.43 25.32 -6.76
N MET A 25 22.25 24.00 -6.84
CA MET A 25 20.99 23.29 -6.86
C MET A 25 20.11 23.69 -5.67
N GLN A 26 19.29 24.73 -5.84
CA GLN A 26 18.16 25.01 -4.96
C GLN A 26 16.93 24.28 -5.50
N GLN A 27 16.98 22.95 -5.47
CA GLN A 27 15.73 22.19 -5.39
C GLN A 27 15.32 22.26 -3.92
N GLY A 28 14.37 23.15 -3.61
CA GLY A 28 13.68 23.16 -2.31
C GLY A 28 13.17 21.75 -1.98
N PRO A 29 12.98 21.41 -0.69
CA PRO A 29 12.74 20.02 -0.29
C PRO A 29 11.54 19.47 -1.05
N GLU A 30 11.82 18.62 -2.04
CA GLU A 30 10.79 17.86 -2.72
C GLU A 30 10.04 17.09 -1.63
N LYS A 31 8.75 17.37 -1.50
CA LYS A 31 7.92 16.72 -0.49
C LYS A 31 8.04 15.22 -0.69
N CYS A 32 8.46 14.51 0.35
CA CYS A 32 8.54 13.05 0.34
C CYS A 32 7.10 12.50 0.29
N ASP A 33 6.60 12.28 -0.92
CA ASP A 33 5.28 11.72 -1.21
C ASP A 33 5.29 10.18 -1.29
N GLU A 34 6.34 9.55 -0.75
CA GLU A 34 6.51 8.11 -0.68
C GLU A 34 6.49 7.57 0.75
N CYS A 35 6.02 6.34 0.90
CA CYS A 35 6.02 5.67 2.19
C CYS A 35 7.43 5.16 2.55
N PRO A 36 7.98 5.50 3.72
CA PRO A 36 9.34 5.13 4.12
C PRO A 36 9.50 3.65 4.49
N ILE A 37 8.42 2.85 4.44
CA ILE A 37 8.46 1.39 4.68
C ILE A 37 8.60 0.63 3.36
N CYS A 38 7.85 1.03 2.33
CA CYS A 38 7.82 0.32 1.05
C CYS A 38 8.47 1.09 -0.10
N TYR A 39 8.84 2.35 0.09
CA TYR A 39 9.42 3.24 -0.92
C TYR A 39 8.56 3.32 -2.19
N GLN A 40 7.25 3.46 -1.99
CA GLN A 40 6.25 3.61 -3.05
C GLN A 40 5.25 4.69 -2.65
N GLU A 41 4.44 5.16 -3.60
CA GLU A 41 3.31 6.04 -3.34
C GLU A 41 2.40 5.49 -2.23
N PHE A 42 1.83 6.39 -1.42
CA PHE A 42 0.99 6.02 -0.29
C PHE A 42 -0.32 5.35 -0.72
N ALA A 43 -0.42 4.04 -0.53
CA ALA A 43 -1.72 3.37 -0.51
C ALA A 43 -2.43 3.60 0.82
N HIS A 44 -3.55 4.33 0.77
CA HIS A 44 -4.34 4.72 1.94
C HIS A 44 -3.46 5.37 3.03
N LYS A 45 -2.92 6.55 2.69
CA LYS A 45 -2.04 7.35 3.56
C LYS A 45 -2.67 7.52 4.96
N ILE A 46 -1.91 7.19 5.99
CA ILE A 46 -2.27 7.42 7.38
C ILE A 46 -1.14 8.17 8.09
N GLU A 47 -1.54 9.08 8.98
CA GLU A 47 -0.64 9.86 9.83
C GLU A 47 -0.73 9.34 11.27
N LEU A 48 0.42 9.06 11.90
CA LEU A 48 0.45 8.64 13.29
C LEU A 48 0.15 9.83 14.23
N PRO A 49 -0.83 9.73 15.14
CA PRO A 49 -1.29 10.87 15.93
C PRO A 49 -0.20 11.46 16.86
N ASP A 50 0.66 10.61 17.42
CA ASP A 50 1.63 11.04 18.42
C ASP A 50 2.92 11.65 17.82
N CYS A 51 3.15 11.47 16.51
CA CYS A 51 4.39 11.94 15.86
C CYS A 51 4.24 12.56 14.47
N GLY A 52 3.07 12.51 13.83
CA GLY A 52 2.83 13.09 12.50
C GLY A 52 3.49 12.35 11.32
N HIS A 53 4.22 11.27 11.57
CA HIS A 53 4.83 10.46 10.51
C HIS A 53 3.78 9.70 9.68
N LYS A 54 4.01 9.65 8.37
CA LYS A 54 3.05 9.15 7.38
C LYS A 54 3.50 7.83 6.76
N TYR A 55 2.54 6.92 6.55
CA TYR A 55 2.77 5.57 6.02
C TYR A 55 1.59 5.09 5.16
N CYS A 56 1.79 4.03 4.37
CA CYS A 56 0.65 3.25 3.85
C CYS A 56 -0.04 2.55 5.03
N PHE A 57 -1.36 2.47 5.01
CA PHE A 57 -2.13 1.81 6.08
C PHE A 57 -1.65 0.38 6.37
N LEU A 58 -1.50 -0.45 5.33
CA LEU A 58 -1.05 -1.84 5.52
C LEU A 58 0.42 -1.95 5.99
N CYS A 59 1.28 -1.01 5.58
CA CYS A 59 2.68 -0.99 6.00
C CYS A 59 2.79 -0.74 7.50
N ILE A 60 2.17 0.33 7.99
CA ILE A 60 2.24 0.67 9.41
C ILE A 60 1.44 -0.30 10.28
N LYS A 61 0.36 -0.88 9.76
CA LYS A 61 -0.36 -1.99 10.42
C LYS A 61 0.56 -3.19 10.66
N GLY A 62 1.38 -3.55 9.68
CA GLY A 62 2.35 -4.64 9.82
C GLY A 62 3.42 -4.35 10.88
N VAL A 63 3.91 -3.11 10.94
CA VAL A 63 4.87 -2.69 11.99
C VAL A 63 4.23 -2.70 13.37
N ALA A 64 3.02 -2.11 13.51
CA ALA A 64 2.33 -2.03 14.78
C ALA A 64 2.05 -3.41 15.39
N LEU A 65 1.66 -4.39 14.56
CA LEU A 65 1.38 -5.76 15.01
C LEU A 65 2.62 -6.56 15.44
N ARG A 66 3.84 -6.10 15.11
CA ARG A 66 5.09 -6.81 15.44
C ARG A 66 5.97 -6.07 16.44
N HIS A 67 6.17 -4.77 16.20
CA HIS A 67 7.12 -3.94 16.94
C HIS A 67 6.43 -2.86 17.77
N GLY A 68 5.21 -2.46 17.42
CA GLY A 68 4.44 -1.48 18.19
C GLY A 68 4.98 -0.05 18.21
N ALA A 69 6.06 0.25 17.47
CA ALA A 69 6.74 1.55 17.48
C ALA A 69 6.94 2.13 16.08
N CYS A 70 6.86 3.46 15.98
CA CYS A 70 7.05 4.22 14.76
C CYS A 70 8.45 3.98 14.16
N PRO A 71 8.57 3.58 12.87
CA PRO A 71 9.87 3.35 12.23
C PRO A 71 10.82 4.55 12.23
N LEU A 72 10.30 5.77 12.26
CA LEU A 72 11.11 6.99 12.13
C LEU A 72 11.55 7.58 13.47
N CYS A 73 10.68 7.53 14.49
CA CYS A 73 10.96 8.18 15.79
C CYS A 73 10.77 7.29 17.01
N ARG A 74 10.43 6.01 16.81
CA ARG A 74 10.25 5.01 17.87
C ARG A 74 9.16 5.31 18.91
N LYS A 75 8.36 6.36 18.75
CA LYS A 75 7.15 6.58 19.57
C LYS A 75 6.17 5.40 19.40
N ARG A 76 5.43 5.07 20.45
CA ARG A 76 4.42 4.00 20.43
C ARG A 76 3.38 4.27 19.34
N ILE A 77 2.95 3.22 18.66
CA ILE A 77 1.83 3.28 17.72
C ILE A 77 0.57 2.85 18.48
N PRO A 78 -0.42 3.74 18.67
CA PRO A 78 -1.66 3.37 19.33
C PRO A 78 -2.45 2.36 18.49
N SER A 79 -2.84 1.22 19.07
CA SER A 79 -3.57 0.16 18.36
C SER A 79 -4.98 0.60 17.91
N SER A 80 -5.54 1.61 18.57
CA SER A 80 -6.86 2.18 18.28
C SER A 80 -7.02 2.66 16.84
N ILE A 81 -5.94 3.12 16.18
CA ILE A 81 -6.00 3.57 14.78
C ILE A 81 -6.29 2.42 13.80
N PHE A 82 -6.19 1.17 14.25
CA PHE A 82 -6.52 -0.03 13.47
C PHE A 82 -7.84 -0.67 13.90
N LEU A 83 -8.45 -0.17 14.99
CA LEU A 83 -9.77 -0.59 15.42
C LEU A 83 -10.79 0.15 14.56
N ASP A 84 -11.24 -0.58 13.54
CA ASP A 84 -12.39 -0.16 12.73
C ASP A 84 -12.19 1.13 11.90
N PRO A 85 -11.05 1.29 11.21
CA PRO A 85 -10.74 2.51 10.46
C PRO A 85 -11.67 2.71 9.27
N VAL A 86 -12.01 3.97 8.98
CA VAL A 86 -12.80 4.38 7.81
C VAL A 86 -11.86 4.90 6.73
N LEU A 87 -12.15 4.57 5.48
CA LEU A 87 -11.51 5.16 4.31
C LEU A 87 -11.79 6.65 4.27
N THR A 88 -10.85 7.45 4.75
CA THR A 88 -10.83 8.88 4.48
C THR A 88 -10.27 9.08 3.08
N THR A 89 -11.15 9.27 2.09
CA THR A 89 -10.77 9.94 0.85
C THR A 89 -10.33 11.34 1.24
N PHE A 90 -9.03 11.55 1.43
CA PHE A 90 -8.47 12.89 1.57
C PHE A 90 -8.67 13.58 0.22
N ALA A 91 -9.79 14.28 0.07
CA ALA A 91 -10.18 14.96 -1.17
C ALA A 91 -9.28 16.16 -1.52
N ASP A 92 -8.26 16.49 -0.72
CA ASP A 92 -7.43 17.67 -0.91
C ASP A 92 -5.93 17.37 -0.95
N GLN A 93 -5.48 16.35 -1.69
CA GLN A 93 -4.11 16.39 -2.26
C GLN A 93 -4.09 15.93 -3.72
N PRO A 94 -3.47 16.72 -4.61
CA PRO A 94 -3.49 16.47 -6.03
C PRO A 94 -2.70 15.19 -6.33
N THR A 95 -3.36 14.18 -6.89
CA THR A 95 -2.74 13.27 -7.84
C THR A 95 -2.22 14.14 -8.99
N THR A 96 -0.97 14.59 -8.90
CA THR A 96 -0.24 15.11 -10.05
C THR A 96 0.04 13.93 -10.97
N ILE A 97 -0.96 13.58 -11.77
CA ILE A 97 -0.69 13.03 -13.09
C ILE A 97 0.15 14.12 -13.76
N ARG A 98 1.48 13.90 -13.83
CA ARG A 98 2.34 14.72 -14.68
C ARG A 98 1.73 14.63 -16.07
N ALA A 99 1.10 15.71 -16.51
CA ALA A 99 0.70 15.88 -17.89
C ALA A 99 1.99 15.81 -18.70
N VAL A 100 2.20 14.68 -19.39
CA VAL A 100 3.22 14.58 -20.42
C VAL A 100 2.88 15.68 -21.43
N ALA A 101 3.79 16.63 -21.61
CA ALA A 101 3.64 17.70 -22.58
C ALA A 101 3.35 17.11 -23.97
N PRO A 102 2.42 17.67 -24.75
CA PRO A 102 2.11 17.16 -26.08
C PRO A 102 3.26 17.56 -27.01
N GLY A 103 4.16 16.62 -27.34
CA GLY A 103 5.27 16.98 -28.23
C GLY A 103 6.29 15.93 -28.64
N GLU A 104 6.34 14.74 -28.04
CA GLU A 104 7.31 13.72 -28.50
C GLU A 104 6.64 12.38 -28.79
N SER A 105 6.62 12.05 -30.08
CA SER A 105 6.22 10.77 -30.62
C SER A 105 7.19 9.68 -30.18
N ILE A 106 6.77 8.82 -29.24
CA ILE A 106 7.42 7.53 -29.00
C ILE A 106 6.37 6.44 -29.23
N ALA A 107 6.47 5.79 -30.38
CA ALA A 107 5.70 4.62 -30.77
C ALA A 107 6.14 3.38 -29.98
N VAL A 108 6.04 3.38 -28.64
CA VAL A 108 6.31 2.21 -27.79
C VAL A 108 5.50 2.26 -26.48
N VAL A 109 4.16 2.42 -26.52
CA VAL A 109 3.31 2.36 -25.29
C VAL A 109 1.89 1.81 -25.50
N ALA A 110 1.51 1.41 -26.71
CA ALA A 110 0.13 0.99 -26.99
C ALA A 110 -0.29 -0.29 -26.23
N GLU A 111 0.62 -1.24 -26.01
CA GLU A 111 0.28 -2.53 -25.36
C GLU A 111 0.08 -2.41 -23.83
N ASN A 112 0.63 -1.37 -23.19
CA ASN A 112 0.56 -1.20 -21.73
C ASN A 112 -0.64 -0.36 -21.25
N ILE A 113 -1.18 0.52 -22.09
CA ILE A 113 -2.32 1.37 -21.71
C ILE A 113 -3.63 0.59 -21.76
N ASP A 114 -3.81 -0.28 -22.77
CA ASP A 114 -5.03 -1.07 -22.93
C ASP A 114 -5.15 -2.16 -21.85
N SER A 115 -4.02 -2.81 -21.51
CA SER A 115 -3.94 -3.81 -20.44
C SER A 115 -4.23 -3.22 -19.06
N ARG A 116 -3.73 -2.01 -18.75
CA ARG A 116 -4.05 -1.30 -17.48
C ARG A 116 -5.52 -0.90 -17.39
N LYS A 117 -6.11 -0.36 -18.48
CA LYS A 117 -7.55 -0.03 -18.53
C LYS A 117 -8.45 -1.27 -18.46
N LYS A 118 -7.98 -2.43 -18.94
CA LYS A 118 -8.69 -3.70 -18.82
C LYS A 118 -8.69 -4.21 -17.38
N ASN A 119 -7.58 -4.09 -16.66
CA ASN A 119 -7.47 -4.49 -15.25
C ASN A 119 -8.31 -3.60 -14.31
N GLU A 120 -8.56 -2.33 -14.67
CA GLU A 120 -9.48 -1.45 -13.91
C GLU A 120 -10.93 -1.95 -13.88
N ARG A 121 -11.31 -2.87 -14.79
CA ARG A 121 -12.63 -3.49 -14.80
C ARG A 121 -12.72 -4.70 -13.88
N VAL A 122 -11.63 -5.14 -13.26
CA VAL A 122 -11.64 -6.33 -12.41
C VAL A 122 -11.33 -5.94 -10.98
N GLN A 123 -12.07 -6.52 -10.05
CA GLN A 123 -11.87 -6.32 -8.62
C GLN A 123 -11.71 -7.67 -7.93
N TRP A 124 -10.80 -7.70 -6.95
CA TRP A 124 -10.52 -8.89 -6.18
C TRP A 124 -10.97 -8.72 -4.74
N PHE A 125 -11.66 -9.73 -4.24
CA PHE A 125 -12.26 -9.75 -2.92
C PHE A 125 -11.80 -10.94 -2.11
N TYR A 126 -11.85 -10.79 -0.78
CA TYR A 126 -11.63 -11.87 0.16
C TYR A 126 -12.68 -11.86 1.28
N ALA A 127 -13.18 -13.05 1.62
CA ALA A 127 -14.29 -13.20 2.56
C ALA A 127 -13.92 -12.72 3.95
N ALA A 128 -14.71 -11.83 4.55
CA ALA A 128 -14.53 -11.38 5.94
C ALA A 128 -14.74 -12.52 6.95
N ARG A 129 -14.19 -12.38 8.16
CA ARG A 129 -14.35 -13.41 9.22
C ARG A 129 -15.79 -13.55 9.72
N HIS A 130 -16.56 -12.47 9.67
CA HIS A 130 -17.92 -12.39 10.21
C HIS A 130 -18.92 -12.01 9.12
N GLY A 131 -18.77 -12.59 7.92
CA GLY A 131 -19.66 -12.35 6.79
C GLY A 131 -19.36 -11.08 5.99
N GLY A 132 -19.70 -11.13 4.70
CA GLY A 132 -19.37 -10.11 3.72
C GLY A 132 -17.96 -10.23 3.15
N TRP A 133 -17.55 -9.23 2.39
CA TRP A 133 -16.31 -9.23 1.60
C TRP A 133 -15.48 -8.00 1.88
N TRP A 134 -14.17 -8.15 1.80
CA TRP A 134 -13.23 -7.04 1.72
C TRP A 134 -12.60 -7.03 0.34
N ARG A 135 -12.50 -5.87 -0.28
CA ARG A 135 -11.70 -5.69 -1.49
C ARG A 135 -10.21 -5.68 -1.12
N TYR A 136 -9.36 -6.23 -1.97
CA TYR A 136 -7.90 -6.08 -1.83
C TYR A 136 -7.47 -4.62 -2.07
N GLU A 137 -6.28 -4.26 -1.61
CA GLU A 137 -5.67 -2.96 -1.94
C GLU A 137 -5.30 -2.94 -3.43
N SER A 138 -5.36 -1.78 -4.08
CA SER A 138 -5.18 -1.64 -5.54
C SER A 138 -3.93 -2.32 -6.09
N ARG A 139 -2.77 -2.14 -5.43
CA ARG A 139 -1.52 -2.79 -5.85
C ARG A 139 -1.61 -4.32 -5.77
N HIS A 140 -2.19 -4.84 -4.69
CA HIS A 140 -2.43 -6.27 -4.55
C HIS A 140 -3.42 -6.78 -5.61
N GLU A 141 -4.48 -6.03 -5.94
CA GLU A 141 -5.40 -6.42 -7.03
C GLU A 141 -4.67 -6.58 -8.35
N ASN A 142 -3.77 -5.65 -8.68
CA ASN A 142 -2.98 -5.70 -9.91
C ASN A 142 -2.07 -6.94 -9.94
N GLU A 143 -1.34 -7.21 -8.86
CA GLU A 143 -0.47 -8.40 -8.75
C GLU A 143 -1.29 -9.71 -8.86
N ILE A 144 -2.47 -9.76 -8.22
CA ILE A 144 -3.34 -10.93 -8.28
C ILE A 144 -3.87 -11.15 -9.70
N GLU A 145 -4.39 -10.09 -10.34
CA GLU A 145 -4.94 -10.17 -11.68
C GLU A 145 -3.88 -10.55 -12.70
N GLU A 146 -2.68 -9.96 -12.62
CA GLU A 146 -1.56 -10.32 -13.50
C GLU A 146 -1.23 -11.81 -13.39
N ALA A 147 -1.02 -12.33 -12.18
CA ALA A 147 -0.75 -13.74 -11.96
C ALA A 147 -1.89 -14.66 -12.44
N TYR A 148 -3.13 -14.23 -12.24
CA TYR A 148 -4.31 -14.98 -12.69
C TYR A 148 -4.39 -15.03 -14.22
N GLN A 149 -4.19 -13.90 -14.90
CA GLN A 149 -4.21 -13.82 -16.37
C GLN A 149 -3.05 -14.60 -17.02
N LEU A 150 -1.90 -14.70 -16.33
CA LEU A 150 -0.79 -15.55 -16.74
C LEU A 150 -1.05 -17.05 -16.55
N GLY A 151 -2.20 -17.44 -15.99
CA GLY A 151 -2.56 -18.84 -15.75
C GLY A 151 -1.72 -19.51 -14.65
N LEU A 152 -1.13 -18.71 -13.74
CA LEU A 152 -0.47 -19.28 -12.57
C LEU A 152 -1.49 -19.97 -11.68
N ARG A 153 -1.05 -20.97 -10.90
CA ARG A 153 -1.91 -21.70 -9.95
C ARG A 153 -2.04 -21.00 -8.61
N SER A 154 -1.09 -20.14 -8.28
CA SER A 154 -1.08 -19.35 -7.05
C SER A 154 -0.12 -18.17 -7.13
N ILE A 155 -0.36 -17.16 -6.30
CA ILE A 155 0.55 -16.04 -6.03
C ILE A 155 0.77 -15.90 -4.52
N ASP A 156 1.94 -15.41 -4.13
CA ASP A 156 2.23 -15.01 -2.75
C ASP A 156 2.30 -13.49 -2.62
N LEU A 157 1.64 -12.95 -1.61
CA LEU A 157 1.59 -11.51 -1.33
C LEU A 157 2.02 -11.21 0.10
N LEU A 158 2.77 -10.12 0.26
CA LEU A 158 3.08 -9.55 1.56
C LEU A 158 1.97 -8.58 1.99
N ILE A 159 1.10 -9.01 2.91
CA ILE A 159 -0.03 -8.20 3.39
C ILE A 159 0.12 -7.93 4.88
N ALA A 160 0.22 -6.65 5.23
CA ALA A 160 0.48 -6.20 6.61
C ALA A 160 1.66 -6.97 7.25
N GLY A 161 2.71 -7.17 6.44
CA GLY A 161 3.94 -7.83 6.85
C GLY A 161 3.83 -9.36 7.02
N ASN A 162 2.75 -10.00 6.57
CA ASN A 162 2.59 -11.45 6.60
C ASN A 162 2.49 -12.00 5.19
N LEU A 163 3.11 -13.16 4.95
CA LEU A 163 3.06 -13.82 3.64
C LEU A 163 1.76 -14.62 3.51
N PHE A 164 0.93 -14.23 2.55
CA PHE A 164 -0.29 -14.94 2.18
C PHE A 164 -0.12 -15.60 0.82
N SER A 165 -0.63 -16.81 0.68
CA SER A 165 -0.75 -17.47 -0.61
C SER A 165 -2.22 -17.42 -1.04
N ILE A 166 -2.46 -17.02 -2.28
CA ILE A 166 -3.76 -17.10 -2.95
C ILE A 166 -3.66 -18.24 -3.94
N ASN A 167 -4.47 -19.28 -3.73
CA ASN A 167 -4.54 -20.42 -4.63
C ASN A 167 -5.74 -20.26 -5.57
N PHE A 168 -5.48 -20.20 -6.87
CA PHE A 168 -6.47 -19.92 -7.90
C PHE A 168 -7.33 -21.15 -8.23
N ASP A 169 -6.80 -22.37 -8.05
CA ASP A 169 -7.58 -23.61 -8.25
C ASP A 169 -8.74 -23.74 -7.25
N SER A 170 -8.48 -23.39 -5.99
CA SER A 170 -9.44 -23.47 -4.88
C SER A 170 -10.12 -22.13 -4.57
N MET A 171 -9.70 -21.06 -5.26
CA MET A 171 -10.13 -19.68 -5.00
C MET A 171 -10.12 -19.33 -3.51
N CYS A 172 -8.99 -19.59 -2.84
CA CYS A 172 -8.82 -19.36 -1.42
C CYS A 172 -7.46 -18.72 -1.09
N GLN A 173 -7.46 -17.80 -0.12
CA GLN A 173 -6.24 -17.29 0.50
C GLN A 173 -5.94 -17.97 1.84
N TYR A 174 -4.66 -18.04 2.22
CA TYR A 174 -4.22 -18.46 3.54
C TYR A 174 -2.85 -17.88 3.90
N ARG A 175 -2.53 -17.77 5.19
CA ARG A 175 -1.21 -17.32 5.65
C ARG A 175 -0.21 -18.50 5.64
N LYS A 176 1.02 -18.26 5.15
CA LYS A 176 2.02 -19.33 4.89
C LYS A 176 2.77 -19.84 6.12
N ASP A 177 2.83 -19.05 7.18
CA ASP A 177 3.52 -19.39 8.44
C ASP A 177 2.82 -20.50 9.24
N PHE A 178 1.53 -20.74 8.99
CA PHE A 178 0.79 -21.83 9.63
C PHE A 178 0.94 -23.16 8.88
N SER A 179 1.22 -24.22 9.64
CA SER A 179 1.19 -25.59 9.14
C SER A 179 -0.20 -25.94 8.59
N ARG A 180 -0.26 -26.92 7.69
CA ARG A 180 -1.51 -27.27 6.98
C ARG A 180 -2.69 -27.57 7.92
N ARG A 181 -2.46 -28.11 9.12
CA ARG A 181 -3.52 -28.45 10.09
C ARG A 181 -4.13 -27.25 10.83
N GLY A 182 -3.42 -26.12 10.92
CA GLY A 182 -3.89 -24.89 11.59
C GLY A 182 -4.24 -23.76 10.62
N ARG A 183 -4.20 -24.05 9.32
CA ARG A 183 -4.34 -23.05 8.26
C ARG A 183 -5.80 -22.66 8.09
N ARG A 184 -6.16 -21.49 8.63
CA ARG A 184 -7.43 -20.85 8.29
C ARG A 184 -7.38 -20.34 6.85
N THR A 185 -8.27 -20.85 6.01
CA THR A 185 -8.47 -20.39 4.64
C THR A 185 -9.61 -19.38 4.60
N ARG A 186 -9.57 -18.46 3.63
CA ARG A 186 -10.66 -17.52 3.35
C ARG A 186 -10.92 -17.53 1.85
N PRO A 187 -12.17 -17.72 1.40
CA PRO A 187 -12.50 -17.61 -0.02
C PRO A 187 -12.07 -16.28 -0.61
N VAL A 188 -11.64 -16.31 -1.87
CA VAL A 188 -11.39 -15.13 -2.71
C VAL A 188 -12.31 -15.14 -3.92
N LYS A 189 -12.64 -13.95 -4.45
CA LYS A 189 -13.47 -13.80 -5.65
C LYS A 189 -12.86 -12.76 -6.58
N ARG A 190 -12.89 -13.05 -7.87
CA ARG A 190 -12.64 -12.14 -8.97
C ARG A 190 -13.99 -11.69 -9.52
N ILE A 191 -14.24 -10.40 -9.64
CA ILE A 191 -15.51 -9.84 -10.13
C ILE A 191 -15.21 -8.82 -11.21
N GLU A 192 -15.91 -8.90 -12.34
CA GLU A 192 -15.85 -7.88 -13.39
C GLU A 192 -16.84 -6.74 -13.09
N LYS A 193 -16.45 -5.51 -13.43
CA LYS A 193 -17.19 -4.29 -13.17
C LYS A 193 -18.49 -4.30 -13.98
N GLY A 194 -19.60 -4.58 -13.30
CA GLY A 194 -20.92 -4.75 -13.91
C GLY A 194 -21.58 -6.10 -13.57
N GLU A 195 -20.79 -7.08 -13.11
CA GLU A 195 -21.31 -8.34 -12.55
C GLU A 195 -21.71 -8.16 -11.08
N SER A 196 -22.84 -8.75 -10.69
CA SER A 196 -23.48 -8.45 -9.39
C SER A 196 -23.32 -9.53 -8.31
N SER A 197 -22.49 -10.56 -8.48
CA SER A 197 -22.61 -11.76 -7.63
C SER A 197 -21.53 -11.90 -6.53
N LEU A 198 -21.42 -10.90 -5.66
CA LEU A 198 -20.94 -11.14 -4.30
C LEU A 198 -22.11 -11.59 -3.43
N ASP A 199 -21.91 -12.68 -2.70
CA ASP A 199 -22.87 -13.13 -1.69
C ASP A 199 -22.55 -12.39 -0.38
N GLY A 200 -23.24 -11.27 -0.16
CA GLY A 200 -23.08 -10.41 1.02
C GLY A 200 -22.37 -9.08 0.75
N ALA A 201 -22.41 -8.20 1.77
CA ALA A 201 -21.96 -6.82 1.67
C ALA A 201 -20.44 -6.67 1.52
N VAL A 202 -20.00 -5.69 0.72
CA VAL A 202 -18.61 -5.23 0.68
C VAL A 202 -18.38 -4.26 1.84
N ARG A 203 -17.52 -4.67 2.78
CA ARG A 203 -17.24 -3.92 4.02
C ARG A 203 -16.31 -2.72 3.78
N GLY A 204 -15.48 -2.80 2.74
CA GLY A 204 -14.51 -1.79 2.37
C GLY A 204 -13.27 -2.39 1.71
N ILE A 205 -12.13 -1.71 1.83
CA ILE A 205 -10.88 -2.03 1.12
C ILE A 205 -9.78 -2.30 2.16
N ALA A 206 -9.08 -3.43 2.06
CA ALA A 206 -7.92 -3.76 2.89
C ALA A 206 -8.15 -3.68 4.42
N GLY A 207 -9.40 -3.83 4.88
CA GLY A 207 -9.78 -3.67 6.28
C GLY A 207 -10.12 -2.24 6.71
N LEU A 208 -10.10 -1.28 5.79
CA LEU A 208 -10.62 0.08 5.94
C LEU A 208 -12.05 0.12 5.42
N ARG A 209 -13.01 0.58 6.21
CA ARG A 209 -14.42 0.59 5.82
C ARG A 209 -14.74 1.73 4.89
N THR A 210 -15.56 1.48 3.88
CA THR A 210 -16.20 2.56 3.13
C THR A 210 -17.30 3.16 4.00
N SER A 211 -17.36 4.49 4.10
CA SER A 211 -18.53 5.15 4.69
C SER A 211 -19.76 4.76 3.88
N ILE A 212 -20.63 3.93 4.46
CA ILE A 212 -21.95 3.66 3.89
C ILE A 212 -22.69 5.00 3.97
N GLN A 213 -22.98 5.65 2.83
CA GLN A 213 -24.08 6.61 2.84
C GLN A 213 -25.34 5.78 3.11
N PRO A 214 -26.08 6.02 4.21
CA PRO A 214 -27.32 5.31 4.44
C PRO A 214 -28.28 5.69 3.30
N ASN A 215 -28.60 4.74 2.43
CA ASN A 215 -29.77 4.84 1.60
C ASN A 215 -30.97 4.84 2.56
N THR A 216 -31.53 6.02 2.80
CA THR A 216 -32.77 6.20 3.54
C THR A 216 -33.90 5.54 2.76
N SER A 217 -34.18 4.28 3.06
CA SER A 217 -35.51 3.70 2.91
C SER A 217 -35.62 2.47 3.81
N MET A 218 -36.64 2.52 4.68
CA MET A 218 -37.22 1.45 5.50
C MET A 218 -36.79 1.42 6.98
N LYS A 219 -37.51 2.27 7.74
CA LYS A 219 -38.10 2.10 9.09
C LYS A 219 -37.37 1.24 10.14
N GLN A 220 -36.89 1.97 11.15
CA GLN A 220 -36.96 1.73 12.61
C GLN A 220 -37.31 0.32 13.09
N ASP A 221 -36.35 -0.30 13.78
CA ASP A 221 -36.53 -0.84 15.14
C ASP A 221 -35.18 -0.77 15.90
N ALA A 222 -35.28 -0.48 17.20
CA ALA A 222 -34.21 -0.06 18.11
C ALA A 222 -33.34 -1.23 18.63
N PRO A 223 -32.22 -0.96 19.35
CA PRO A 223 -31.04 -1.83 19.36
C PRO A 223 -31.03 -2.81 20.53
N GLU A 224 -30.55 -4.02 20.28
CA GLU A 224 -30.11 -4.91 21.35
C GLU A 224 -28.74 -5.51 21.02
N ASN A 225 -27.87 -5.44 22.03
CA ASN A 225 -26.66 -6.22 22.25
C ASN A 225 -25.30 -5.64 21.82
N LEU A 226 -24.60 -5.10 22.82
CA LEU A 226 -23.33 -4.38 22.76
C LEU A 226 -22.09 -5.28 22.93
N GLU A 227 -22.19 -6.60 22.75
CA GLU A 227 -21.10 -7.54 23.10
C GLU A 227 -20.22 -8.01 21.92
N ALA A 228 -20.49 -7.62 20.68
CA ALA A 228 -19.78 -8.16 19.51
C ALA A 228 -18.42 -7.48 19.16
N VAL A 229 -17.98 -6.47 19.92
CA VAL A 229 -16.84 -5.62 19.52
C VAL A 229 -15.48 -6.17 19.97
N ALA A 230 -15.42 -7.13 20.89
CA ALA A 230 -14.17 -7.69 21.43
C ALA A 230 -13.58 -8.87 20.62
N GLY A 231 -14.34 -9.46 19.68
CA GLY A 231 -13.97 -10.74 19.04
C GLY A 231 -12.99 -10.65 17.87
N ASN A 232 -12.77 -9.48 17.28
CA ASN A 232 -11.94 -9.34 16.07
C ASN A 232 -10.42 -9.42 16.34
N LEU A 233 -10.00 -9.43 17.61
CA LEU A 233 -8.59 -9.48 18.02
C LEU A 233 -8.17 -10.69 18.85
N SER A 234 -9.05 -11.67 19.12
CA SER A 234 -8.71 -12.89 19.89
C SER A 234 -7.78 -13.89 19.17
N SER A 235 -7.04 -13.43 18.16
CA SER A 235 -5.93 -14.18 17.56
C SER A 235 -4.67 -13.34 17.35
N LEU A 236 -4.64 -12.12 17.89
CA LEU A 236 -3.46 -11.27 17.90
C LEU A 236 -3.00 -11.18 19.36
N ASN A 237 -2.09 -12.07 19.74
CA ASN A 237 -1.38 -11.94 21.00
C ASN A 237 -0.57 -10.65 20.94
N PHE A 238 -1.13 -9.56 21.47
CA PHE A 238 -0.33 -8.45 21.95
C PHE A 238 0.37 -8.99 23.19
N LYS A 239 1.67 -9.29 23.03
CA LYS A 239 2.53 -9.42 24.19
C LYS A 239 2.80 -7.99 24.64
N ASP A 240 2.15 -7.59 25.73
CA ASP A 240 2.63 -6.49 26.57
C ASP A 240 3.98 -6.90 27.22
#